data_AF-A0A0M3T5K7-F1
#
_entry.id   AF-A0A0M3T5K7-F1
#
_cell.length_a   1.000
_cell.length_b   1.000
_cell.length_c   1.000
_cell.angle_alpha   90.00
_cell.angle_beta   90.00
_cell.angle_gamma   90.00
#
_symmetry.space_group_name_H-M   'P 1'
#
loop_
_entity.id
_entity.type
_entity.pdbx_description
1 polymer ?
#
loop_
_entity_poly.entity_id
_entity_poly.type
_entity_poly.pdbx_seq_one_letter_code
_entity_poly.pdbx_strand_id
1 'polypeptide(L)'
;MQQRNGWEPIAGKHRAAASVYGKALTAIVDSGAKVFLQGMDVERQNARYSNPHDPHEVVLRHVLERVDEYARQKQLDVLVMADQEPGQAQHAAMIELFSQTGTPGYRSSTLSRIIQPVRFDDSHYHAGLQAADLAAYLYNRKCCDRGAHPRALKARKDLSAKLSPAVHHERFWMP
;
A
#
# COMPACT_ATOMS: atom_id res chain seq x y z
N MET A 1 -2.95 14.40 0.51
CA MET A 1 -2.03 15.40 -0.08
C MET A 1 -2.20 16.71 0.67
N GLN A 2 -1.28 17.01 1.60
CA GLN A 2 -1.12 18.38 2.08
C GLN A 2 -0.63 19.22 0.90
N GLN A 3 -1.33 20.30 0.57
CA GLN A 3 -1.00 21.19 -0.55
C GLN A 3 0.13 22.13 -0.15
N ARG A 4 1.34 21.60 0.05
CA ARG A 4 2.54 22.40 0.29
C ARG A 4 3.68 21.87 -0.57
N ASN A 5 4.52 22.79 -1.06
CA ASN A 5 5.72 22.58 -1.87
C ASN A 5 5.43 22.04 -3.28
N GLY A 6 5.10 22.94 -4.21
CA GLY A 6 5.00 22.68 -5.65
C GLY A 6 3.57 22.46 -6.18
N TRP A 7 2.58 22.39 -5.28
CA TRP A 7 1.16 22.21 -5.62
C TRP A 7 0.35 23.51 -5.53
N GLU A 8 0.98 24.63 -5.14
CA GLU A 8 0.35 25.95 -5.02
C GLU A 8 -0.39 26.38 -6.30
N PRO A 9 0.15 26.17 -7.52
CA PRO A 9 -0.55 26.57 -8.75
C PRO A 9 -1.88 25.86 -8.99
N ILE A 10 -2.12 24.73 -8.32
CA ILE A 10 -3.36 23.94 -8.44
C ILE A 10 -4.13 23.79 -7.13
N ALA A 11 -3.77 24.57 -6.11
CA ALA A 11 -4.56 24.70 -4.89
C ALA A 11 -6.00 25.12 -5.22
N GLY A 12 -6.99 24.45 -4.61
CA GLY A 12 -8.43 24.64 -4.90
C GLY A 12 -8.90 24.14 -6.28
N LYS A 13 -8.00 23.82 -7.23
CA LYS A 13 -8.34 23.33 -8.57
C LYS A 13 -8.54 21.80 -8.57
N HIS A 14 -9.59 21.34 -7.90
CA HIS A 14 -9.84 19.90 -7.70
C HIS A 14 -9.85 19.06 -8.99
N ARG A 15 -10.36 19.60 -10.11
CA ARG A 15 -10.33 18.90 -11.40
C ARG A 15 -8.92 18.76 -11.96
N ALA A 16 -8.08 19.78 -11.81
CA ALA A 16 -6.69 19.74 -12.26
C ALA A 16 -5.90 18.72 -11.42
N ALA A 17 -6.07 18.73 -10.10
CA ALA A 17 -5.46 17.75 -9.20
C ALA A 17 -5.89 16.32 -9.55
N ALA A 18 -7.20 16.08 -9.77
CA ALA A 18 -7.70 14.77 -10.19
C ALA A 18 -7.17 14.33 -11.57
N SER A 19 -6.95 15.28 -12.49
CA SER A 19 -6.36 15.00 -13.80
C SER A 19 -4.90 14.56 -13.68
N VAL A 20 -4.08 15.29 -12.92
CA VAL A 20 -2.68 14.93 -12.65
C VAL A 20 -2.58 13.56 -11.97
N TYR A 21 -3.39 13.34 -10.93
CA TYR A 21 -3.48 12.06 -10.25
C TYR A 21 -3.84 10.92 -11.22
N GLY A 22 -4.86 11.15 -12.06
CA GLY A 22 -5.31 10.18 -13.05
C GLY A 22 -4.23 9.85 -14.10
N LYS A 23 -3.38 10.80 -14.48
CA LYS A 23 -2.24 10.55 -15.37
C LYS A 23 -1.20 9.66 -14.69
N ALA A 24 -0.89 9.92 -13.42
CA ALA A 24 0.03 9.09 -12.65
C ALA A 24 -0.48 7.65 -12.52
N LEU A 25 -1.78 7.45 -12.22
CA LEU A 25 -2.37 6.11 -12.18
C LEU A 25 -2.28 5.39 -13.53
N THR A 26 -2.45 6.12 -14.63
CA THR A 26 -2.34 5.55 -15.99
C THR A 26 -0.90 5.11 -16.25
N ALA A 27 0.10 5.92 -15.88
CA ALA A 27 1.51 5.56 -15.98
C ALA A 27 1.88 4.32 -15.15
N ILE A 28 1.28 4.15 -13.96
CA ILE A 28 1.45 2.92 -13.17
C ILE A 28 0.95 1.70 -13.95
N VAL A 29 -0.23 1.78 -14.56
CA VAL A 29 -0.79 0.68 -15.36
C VAL A 29 0.07 0.40 -16.58
N ASP A 30 0.45 1.44 -17.32
CA ASP A 30 1.23 1.32 -18.56
C ASP A 30 2.65 0.77 -18.30
N SER A 31 3.19 0.96 -17.09
CA SER A 31 4.47 0.36 -16.68
C SER A 31 4.43 -1.17 -16.58
N GLY A 32 3.23 -1.78 -16.57
CA GLY A 32 3.03 -3.20 -16.35
C GLY A 32 3.10 -3.63 -14.87
N ALA A 33 3.16 -2.66 -13.94
CA ALA A 33 3.21 -2.91 -12.51
C ALA A 33 2.05 -3.79 -12.02
N LYS A 34 2.34 -4.59 -10.99
CA LYS A 34 1.34 -5.34 -10.24
C LYS A 34 1.17 -4.68 -8.87
N VAL A 35 -0.05 -4.25 -8.61
CA VAL A 35 -0.40 -3.49 -7.41
C VAL A 35 -1.06 -4.42 -6.39
N PHE A 36 -0.53 -4.43 -5.18
CA PHE A 36 -1.02 -5.22 -4.05
C PHE A 36 -1.47 -4.26 -2.96
N LEU A 37 -2.74 -4.32 -2.59
CA LEU A 37 -3.35 -3.40 -1.62
C LEU A 37 -3.88 -4.19 -0.43
N GLN A 38 -3.47 -3.78 0.76
CA GLN A 38 -4.03 -4.26 2.02
C GLN A 38 -4.44 -3.06 2.86
N GLY A 39 -5.52 -3.23 3.59
CA GLY A 39 -5.96 -2.28 4.61
C GLY A 39 -6.57 -3.03 5.76
N MET A 40 -6.82 -2.35 6.87
CA MET A 40 -7.46 -2.95 8.02
C MET A 40 -8.37 -1.98 8.77
N ASP A 41 -9.37 -2.56 9.42
CA ASP A 41 -10.23 -1.88 10.38
C ASP A 41 -9.57 -1.89 11.77
N VAL A 42 -8.90 -0.78 12.10
CA VAL A 42 -8.17 -0.60 13.36
C VAL A 42 -9.13 -0.55 14.56
N GLU A 43 -10.28 0.13 14.40
CA GLU A 43 -11.28 0.23 15.48
C GLU A 43 -11.78 -1.16 15.87
N ARG A 44 -12.08 -1.99 14.86
CA ARG A 44 -12.54 -3.35 15.08
C ARG A 44 -11.46 -4.26 15.66
N GLN A 45 -10.19 -4.07 15.31
CA GLN A 45 -9.08 -4.81 15.91
C GLN A 45 -8.98 -4.50 17.41
N ASN A 46 -9.02 -3.22 17.76
CA ASN A 46 -8.94 -2.74 19.14
C ASN A 46 -10.15 -3.21 19.97
N ALA A 47 -11.33 -3.30 19.36
CA ALA A 47 -12.51 -3.84 20.02
C ALA A 47 -12.43 -5.36 20.25
N ARG A 48 -11.74 -6.09 19.37
CA ARG A 48 -11.67 -7.56 19.42
C ARG A 48 -10.57 -8.09 20.34
N TYR A 49 -9.42 -7.43 20.40
CA TYR A 49 -8.23 -7.95 21.09
C TYR A 49 -7.84 -7.06 22.27
N SER A 50 -7.55 -7.69 23.41
CA SER A 50 -7.09 -6.99 24.62
C SER A 50 -5.67 -6.43 24.48
N ASN A 51 -4.83 -7.05 23.64
CA ASN A 51 -3.50 -6.59 23.28
C ASN A 51 -3.35 -6.63 21.75
N PRO A 52 -3.86 -5.61 21.03
CA PRO A 52 -3.82 -5.60 19.58
C PRO A 52 -2.39 -5.43 19.07
N HIS A 53 -2.02 -6.21 18.04
CA HIS A 53 -0.77 -5.99 17.31
C HIS A 53 -0.81 -4.64 16.58
N ASP A 54 0.36 -4.05 16.38
CA ASP A 54 0.49 -2.80 15.64
C ASP A 54 -0.14 -2.92 14.22
N PRO A 55 -1.04 -2.00 13.85
CA PRO A 55 -1.71 -2.04 12.56
C PRO A 55 -0.76 -1.99 11.35
N HIS A 56 0.32 -1.22 11.46
CA HIS A 56 1.29 -1.08 10.38
C HIS A 56 1.99 -2.43 10.14
N GLU A 57 2.47 -3.08 11.20
CA GLU A 57 3.10 -4.39 11.11
C GLU A 57 2.16 -5.45 10.51
N VAL A 58 0.89 -5.45 10.93
CA VAL A 58 -0.11 -6.40 10.43
C VAL A 58 -0.37 -6.23 8.94
N VAL A 59 -0.56 -4.99 8.47
CA VAL A 59 -0.82 -4.71 7.06
C VAL A 59 0.42 -4.99 6.22
N LEU A 60 1.60 -4.55 6.67
CA LEU A 60 2.86 -4.77 5.98
C LEU A 60 3.13 -6.27 5.79
N ARG A 61 2.97 -7.05 6.85
CA ARG A 61 3.03 -8.52 6.79
C ARG A 61 2.05 -9.07 5.75
N HIS A 62 0.77 -8.69 5.83
CA HIS A 62 -0.24 -9.20 4.89
C HIS A 62 0.05 -8.82 3.43
N VAL A 63 0.67 -7.66 3.14
CA VAL A 63 1.08 -7.30 1.77
C VAL A 63 2.22 -8.20 1.33
N LEU A 64 3.26 -8.33 2.17
CA LEU A 64 4.45 -9.13 1.85
C LEU A 64 4.10 -10.60 1.62
N GLU A 65 3.17 -11.18 2.38
CA GLU A 65 2.67 -12.54 2.14
C GLU A 65 2.05 -12.71 0.75
N ARG A 66 1.34 -11.69 0.24
CA ARG A 66 0.74 -11.75 -1.12
C ARG A 66 1.81 -11.57 -2.20
N VAL A 67 2.78 -10.69 -1.96
CA VAL A 67 3.91 -10.49 -2.88
C VAL A 67 4.77 -11.75 -2.96
N ASP A 68 5.08 -12.37 -1.82
CA ASP A 68 5.81 -13.65 -1.76
C ASP A 68 5.03 -14.77 -2.47
N GLU A 69 3.72 -14.88 -2.23
CA GLU A 69 2.89 -15.87 -2.92
C GLU A 69 2.93 -15.69 -4.44
N TYR A 70 2.82 -14.46 -4.94
CA TYR A 70 2.97 -14.16 -6.37
C TYR A 70 4.38 -14.51 -6.87
N ALA A 71 5.42 -14.12 -6.14
CA ALA A 71 6.81 -14.38 -6.50
C ALA A 71 7.11 -15.89 -6.56
N ARG A 72 6.60 -16.69 -5.63
CA ARG A 72 6.70 -18.16 -5.66
C ARG A 72 6.06 -18.75 -6.91
N GLN A 73 4.85 -18.30 -7.25
CA GLN A 73 4.15 -18.77 -8.46
C GLN A 73 4.90 -18.40 -9.75
N LYS A 74 5.62 -17.28 -9.76
CA LYS A 74 6.40 -16.79 -10.90
C LYS A 74 7.87 -17.20 -10.87
N GLN A 75 8.32 -17.87 -9.80
CA GLN A 75 9.71 -18.24 -9.57
C GLN A 75 10.65 -17.01 -9.63
N LEU A 76 10.23 -15.92 -8.99
CA LEU A 76 10.98 -14.67 -8.88
C LEU A 76 11.50 -14.49 -7.46
N ASP A 77 12.65 -13.85 -7.33
CA ASP A 77 13.10 -13.27 -6.05
C ASP A 77 12.82 -11.76 -6.07
N VAL A 78 12.43 -11.22 -4.91
CA VAL A 78 11.87 -9.87 -4.78
C VAL A 78 12.73 -9.04 -3.85
N LEU A 79 13.26 -7.92 -4.36
CA LEU A 79 13.81 -6.87 -3.52
C LEU A 79 12.68 -5.95 -3.06
N VAL A 80 12.61 -5.68 -1.75
CA VAL A 80 11.62 -4.77 -1.18
C VAL A 80 12.29 -3.45 -0.80
N MET A 81 11.68 -2.36 -1.26
CA MET A 81 12.00 -1.00 -0.87
C MET A 81 10.72 -0.38 -0.29
N ALA A 82 10.84 0.22 0.89
CA ALA A 82 9.78 0.94 1.59
C ALA A 82 10.16 2.41 1.76
N ASP A 83 9.16 3.28 1.95
CA ASP A 83 9.41 4.67 2.31
C ASP A 83 9.91 4.76 3.75
N GLN A 84 10.64 5.83 4.07
CA GLN A 84 11.17 6.05 5.41
C GLN A 84 10.06 6.25 6.43
N GLU A 85 10.16 5.51 7.54
CA GLU A 85 9.22 5.63 8.65
C GLU A 85 9.92 5.45 10.02
N PRO A 86 9.34 6.03 11.08
CA PRO A 86 9.78 5.72 12.43
C PRO A 86 9.73 4.22 12.70
N GLY A 87 10.82 3.63 13.22
CA GLY A 87 10.85 2.20 13.54
C GLY A 87 11.32 1.28 12.41
N GLN A 88 11.81 1.83 11.27
CA GLN A 88 12.29 1.04 10.13
C GLN A 88 13.23 -0.12 10.47
N ALA A 89 14.12 0.04 11.47
CA ALA A 89 15.04 -1.01 11.90
C ALA A 89 14.31 -2.20 12.55
N GLN A 90 13.25 -1.93 13.32
CA GLN A 90 12.42 -2.96 13.93
C GLN A 90 11.60 -3.69 12.86
N HIS A 91 11.03 -2.94 11.91
CA HIS A 91 10.30 -3.51 10.78
C HIS A 91 11.20 -4.41 9.91
N ALA A 92 12.42 -3.95 9.58
CA ALA A 92 13.39 -4.76 8.83
C ALA A 92 13.72 -6.07 9.56
N ALA A 93 14.06 -6.00 10.86
CA ALA A 93 14.42 -7.17 11.66
C ALA A 93 13.27 -8.19 11.78
N MET A 94 12.03 -7.70 11.89
CA MET A 94 10.85 -8.55 11.95
C MET A 94 10.58 -9.26 10.62
N ILE A 95 10.75 -8.58 9.49
CA ILE A 95 10.58 -9.18 8.16
C ILE A 95 11.66 -10.23 7.90
N GLU A 96 12.88 -9.98 8.36
CA GLU A 96 13.95 -10.97 8.35
C GLU A 96 13.56 -12.20 9.17
N LEU A 97 13.01 -12.01 10.37
CA LEU A 97 12.50 -13.10 11.20
C LEU A 97 11.39 -13.89 10.47
N PHE A 98 10.45 -13.23 9.79
CA PHE A 98 9.41 -13.91 9.01
C PHE A 98 9.96 -14.76 7.86
N SER A 99 11.13 -14.40 7.33
CA SER A 99 11.83 -15.20 6.31
C SER A 99 12.46 -16.47 6.90
N GLN A 100 12.75 -16.47 8.20
CA GLN A 100 13.38 -17.60 8.91
C GLN A 100 12.37 -18.51 9.60
N THR A 101 11.42 -17.94 10.33
CA THR A 101 10.49 -18.67 11.22
C THR A 101 9.04 -18.68 10.72
N GLY A 102 8.75 -17.93 9.64
CA GLY A 102 7.40 -17.74 9.13
C GLY A 102 6.61 -16.62 9.83
N THR A 103 5.51 -16.24 9.21
CA THR A 103 4.61 -15.17 9.68
C THR A 103 3.64 -15.69 10.74
N PRO A 104 3.33 -14.89 11.77
CA PRO A 104 2.36 -15.27 12.78
C PRO A 104 0.91 -15.16 12.26
N GLY A 105 0.00 -15.98 12.77
CA GLY A 105 -1.43 -15.89 12.50
C GLY A 105 -2.08 -17.19 12.02
N TYR A 106 -3.37 -17.12 11.65
CA TYR A 106 -4.18 -18.28 11.27
C TYR A 106 -3.68 -19.02 10.01
N ARG A 107 -3.00 -18.32 9.11
CA ARG A 107 -2.36 -18.90 7.92
C ARG A 107 -0.94 -18.39 7.81
N SER A 108 -0.05 -18.96 8.63
CA SER A 108 1.37 -18.65 8.58
C SER A 108 1.97 -18.99 7.20
N SER A 109 2.94 -18.20 6.78
CA SER A 109 3.73 -18.44 5.57
C SER A 109 5.15 -17.95 5.78
N THR A 110 6.12 -18.51 5.05
CA THR A 110 7.51 -18.03 5.10
C THR A 110 7.74 -17.10 3.91
N LEU A 111 8.36 -15.94 4.15
CA LEU A 111 8.71 -14.95 3.12
C LEU A 111 9.94 -15.39 2.30
N SER A 112 9.88 -16.59 1.74
CA SER A 112 10.99 -17.30 1.10
C SER A 112 11.56 -16.65 -0.17
N ARG A 113 10.81 -15.74 -0.80
CA ARG A 113 11.20 -15.04 -2.03
C ARG A 113 11.57 -13.58 -1.80
N ILE A 114 11.47 -13.10 -0.56
CA ILE A 114 11.85 -11.73 -0.22
C ILE A 114 13.33 -11.69 0.10
N ILE A 115 14.09 -10.92 -0.67
CA ILE A 115 15.53 -10.71 -0.45
C ILE A 115 15.70 -9.77 0.74
N GLN A 116 16.46 -10.22 1.73
CA GLN A 116 16.83 -9.43 2.91
C GLN A 116 18.17 -8.70 2.72
N PRO A 117 18.38 -7.55 3.39
CA PRO A 117 17.40 -6.82 4.19
C PRO A 117 16.46 -5.97 3.32
N VAL A 118 15.24 -5.72 3.81
CA VAL A 118 14.34 -4.71 3.26
C VAL A 118 15.01 -3.33 3.34
N ARG A 119 14.93 -2.57 2.25
CA ARG A 119 15.54 -1.23 2.15
C ARG A 119 14.50 -0.17 2.46
N PHE A 120 14.93 0.89 3.15
CA PHE A 120 14.12 2.08 3.41
C PHE A 120 14.81 3.27 2.74
N ASP A 121 14.07 4.01 1.93
CA ASP A 121 14.61 5.11 1.13
C ASP A 121 13.59 6.24 1.00
N ASP A 122 14.07 7.45 0.69
CA ASP A 122 13.22 8.65 0.58
C ASP A 122 12.42 8.60 -0.72
N SER A 123 11.08 8.54 -0.60
CA SER A 123 10.17 8.51 -1.73
C SER A 123 10.35 9.66 -2.72
N HIS A 124 10.97 10.78 -2.34
CA HIS A 124 11.30 11.89 -3.25
C HIS A 124 12.11 11.42 -4.48
N TYR A 125 13.00 10.44 -4.30
CA TYR A 125 13.90 9.96 -5.36
C TYR A 125 13.39 8.72 -6.10
N HIS A 126 12.28 8.12 -5.65
CA HIS A 126 11.81 6.82 -6.14
C HIS A 126 10.39 6.87 -6.67
N ALA A 127 10.25 6.85 -8.00
CA ALA A 127 8.95 6.84 -8.66
C ALA A 127 8.08 5.62 -8.26
N GLY A 128 8.71 4.48 -7.94
CA GLY A 128 8.02 3.29 -7.46
C GLY A 128 7.38 3.47 -6.08
N LEU A 129 8.08 4.14 -5.14
CA LEU A 129 7.53 4.48 -3.82
C LEU A 129 6.38 5.48 -3.96
N GLN A 130 6.56 6.53 -4.75
CA GLN A 130 5.49 7.50 -5.04
C GLN A 130 4.26 6.82 -5.68
N ALA A 131 4.47 5.85 -6.57
CA ALA A 131 3.40 5.07 -7.17
C ALA A 131 2.64 4.24 -6.13
N ALA A 132 3.35 3.61 -5.20
CA ALA A 132 2.75 2.86 -4.10
C ALA A 132 1.90 3.78 -3.20
N ASP A 133 2.39 4.98 -2.87
CA ASP A 133 1.65 5.97 -2.07
C ASP A 133 0.37 6.44 -2.76
N LEU A 134 0.43 6.70 -4.06
CA LEU A 134 -0.75 7.06 -4.85
C LEU A 134 -1.77 5.90 -4.87
N ALA A 135 -1.33 4.65 -4.98
CA ALA A 135 -2.24 3.51 -4.93
C ALA A 135 -2.87 3.38 -3.52
N ALA A 136 -2.06 3.45 -2.47
CA ALA A 136 -2.48 3.34 -1.08
C ALA A 136 -3.43 4.47 -0.66
N TYR A 137 -3.14 5.72 -1.03
CA TYR A 137 -3.98 6.87 -0.73
C TYR A 137 -5.37 6.75 -1.39
N LEU A 138 -5.42 6.32 -2.66
CA LEU A 138 -6.69 6.09 -3.34
C LEU A 138 -7.49 4.98 -2.65
N TYR A 139 -6.82 3.89 -2.29
CA TYR A 139 -7.42 2.74 -1.63
C TYR A 139 -7.98 3.10 -0.25
N ASN A 140 -7.21 3.81 0.57
CA ASN A 140 -7.68 4.31 1.87
C ASN A 140 -8.94 5.18 1.71
N ARG A 141 -8.96 6.09 0.73
CA ARG A 141 -10.16 6.90 0.43
C ARG A 141 -11.35 6.12 -0.11
N LYS A 142 -11.12 4.98 -0.75
CA LYS A 142 -12.18 4.05 -1.18
C LYS A 142 -12.79 3.34 0.03
N CYS A 143 -11.98 2.92 1.00
CA CYS A 143 -12.41 2.09 2.13
C CYS A 143 -12.93 2.88 3.35
N CYS A 144 -12.29 4.00 3.69
CA CYS A 144 -12.43 4.61 5.02
C CYS A 144 -13.22 5.94 5.03
N ASP A 145 -13.40 6.58 3.88
CA ASP A 145 -13.97 7.93 3.79
C ASP A 145 -15.50 7.88 3.67
N ARG A 146 -16.16 7.77 4.84
CA ARG A 146 -17.62 7.73 5.00
C ARG A 146 -18.16 9.17 5.07
N GLY A 147 -18.88 9.62 4.04
CA GLY A 147 -19.53 10.95 4.03
C GLY A 147 -19.05 11.92 2.95
N ALA A 148 -18.28 11.45 1.96
CA ALA A 148 -17.86 12.30 0.85
C ALA A 148 -19.04 12.73 -0.04
N HIS A 149 -18.98 13.98 -0.51
CA HIS A 149 -19.94 14.54 -1.47
C HIS A 149 -20.04 13.67 -2.74
N PRO A 150 -21.21 13.50 -3.39
CA PRO A 150 -21.40 12.62 -4.54
C PRO A 150 -20.39 12.82 -5.68
N ARG A 151 -20.01 14.07 -5.97
CA ARG A 151 -18.97 14.39 -6.97
C ARG A 151 -17.59 13.82 -6.61
N ALA A 152 -17.22 13.83 -5.33
CA ALA A 152 -15.97 13.24 -4.87
C ALA A 152 -16.00 11.72 -4.96
N LEU A 153 -17.13 11.09 -4.63
CA LEU A 153 -17.33 9.64 -4.81
C LEU A 153 -17.19 9.23 -6.29
N LYS A 154 -17.80 10.00 -7.20
CA LYS A 154 -17.68 9.75 -8.65
C LYS A 154 -16.22 9.87 -9.11
N ALA A 155 -15.52 10.93 -8.73
CA ALA A 155 -14.11 11.10 -9.08
C ALA A 155 -13.23 9.96 -8.53
N ARG A 156 -13.46 9.52 -7.29
CA ARG A 156 -12.76 8.36 -6.70
C ARG A 156 -13.03 7.09 -7.50
N LYS A 157 -14.29 6.79 -7.82
CA LYS A 157 -14.67 5.64 -8.63
C LYS A 157 -13.97 5.65 -9.99
N ASP A 158 -13.92 6.80 -10.64
CA ASP A 158 -13.28 6.97 -11.94
C ASP A 158 -11.76 6.76 -11.84
N LEU A 159 -11.11 7.26 -10.78
CA LEU A 159 -9.69 7.02 -10.52
C LEU A 159 -9.41 5.55 -10.17
N SER A 160 -10.25 4.90 -9.35
CA SER A 160 -10.12 3.48 -9.03
C SER A 160 -10.27 2.60 -10.26
N ALA A 161 -11.19 2.95 -11.17
CA ALA A 161 -11.34 2.25 -12.44
C ALA A 161 -10.07 2.34 -13.31
N LYS A 162 -9.35 3.47 -13.27
CA LYS A 162 -8.06 3.60 -13.97
C LYS A 162 -6.99 2.67 -13.41
N LEU A 163 -6.88 2.55 -12.09
CA LEU A 163 -5.85 1.70 -11.46
C LEU A 163 -6.18 0.21 -11.52
N SER A 164 -7.48 -0.14 -11.59
CA SER A 164 -7.99 -1.51 -11.56
C SER A 164 -7.23 -2.54 -12.41
N PRO A 165 -6.79 -2.24 -13.65
CA PRO A 165 -6.06 -3.22 -14.46
C PRO A 165 -4.69 -3.63 -13.89
N ALA A 166 -4.07 -2.78 -13.05
CA ALA A 166 -2.81 -3.11 -12.38
C ALA A 166 -3.01 -3.81 -11.03
N VAL A 167 -4.21 -3.72 -10.42
CA VAL A 167 -4.49 -4.32 -9.12
C VAL A 167 -4.53 -5.84 -9.25
N HIS A 168 -3.51 -6.50 -8.71
CA HIS A 168 -3.41 -7.95 -8.66
C HIS A 168 -4.11 -8.52 -7.43
N HIS A 169 -4.02 -7.81 -6.30
CA HIS A 169 -4.66 -8.20 -5.05
C HIS A 169 -5.14 -6.96 -4.32
N GLU A 170 -6.38 -6.97 -3.84
CA GLU A 170 -6.89 -5.99 -2.87
C GLU A 170 -7.64 -6.71 -1.74
N ARG A 171 -7.39 -6.32 -0.49
CA ARG A 171 -8.17 -6.80 0.65
C ARG A 171 -8.22 -5.76 1.77
N PHE A 172 -9.39 -5.61 2.38
CA PHE A 172 -9.59 -4.81 3.58
C PHE A 172 -9.95 -5.76 4.73
N TRP A 173 -9.05 -5.92 5.69
CA TRP A 173 -9.21 -6.88 6.78
C TRP A 173 -10.08 -6.29 7.90
N MET A 174 -11.17 -7.00 8.22
CA MET A 174 -12.09 -6.65 9.31
C MET A 174 -12.05 -7.78 10.35
N PRO A 175 -11.21 -7.68 11.40
CA PRO A 175 -11.03 -8.72 12.41
C PRO A 175 -12.33 -9.18 13.08
#